data_AF-A0AAD7W780-F1
#
_entry.id   AF-A0AAD7W780-F1
#
_cell.length_a   1.000
_cell.length_b   1.000
_cell.length_c   1.000
_cell.angle_alpha   90.00
_cell.angle_beta   90.00
_cell.angle_gamma   90.00
#
_symmetry.space_group_name_H-M   'P 1'
#
loop_
_entity.id
_entity.type
_entity.pdbx_description
1 polymer ?
#
loop_
_entity_poly.entity_id
_entity_poly.type
_entity_poly.pdbx_seq_one_letter_code
_entity_poly.pdbx_strand_id
1 'polypeptide(L)'
;MWNAQQSSLLTSSSCNVRLDHYAAPEVTFSHSWISSADYVAAVHFHSNVKKSELFMSSLPSRVLQEGDSPPNIADLSAEENHALSIFKHMNFLNKIMGKDDVT
;
A
#
# COMPACT_ATOMS: atom_id res chain seq x y z
N MET A 1 -3.25 -10.39 -16.53
CA MET A 1 -3.08 -8.99 -16.10
C MET A 1 -2.38 -8.93 -14.75
N TRP A 2 -2.95 -9.47 -13.67
CA TRP A 2 -2.34 -9.44 -12.33
C TRP A 2 -0.94 -10.07 -12.23
N ASN A 3 -0.70 -11.23 -12.86
CA ASN A 3 0.65 -11.82 -12.88
C ASN A 3 1.71 -10.87 -13.48
N ALA A 4 1.34 -10.12 -14.52
CA ALA A 4 2.25 -9.15 -15.14
C ALA A 4 2.49 -7.95 -14.23
N GLN A 5 1.45 -7.49 -13.52
CA GLN A 5 1.58 -6.41 -12.53
C GLN A 5 2.46 -6.82 -11.34
N GLN A 6 2.27 -8.03 -10.79
CA GLN A 6 3.12 -8.56 -9.73
C GLN A 6 4.58 -8.68 -10.18
N SER A 7 4.82 -9.24 -11.38
CA SER A 7 6.17 -9.34 -11.95
C SER A 7 6.84 -7.96 -12.08
N SER A 8 6.09 -6.95 -12.54
CA SER A 8 6.60 -5.58 -12.61
C SER A 8 6.93 -5.01 -11.21
N LEU A 9 6.14 -5.31 -10.18
CA LEU A 9 6.41 -4.86 -8.82
C LEU A 9 7.66 -5.51 -8.22
N LEU A 10 7.95 -6.77 -8.53
CA LEU A 10 9.19 -7.43 -8.07
C LEU A 10 10.46 -6.73 -8.60
N THR A 11 10.36 -6.05 -9.74
CA THR A 11 11.47 -5.27 -10.32
C THR A 11 11.56 -3.83 -9.80
N SER A 12 10.70 -3.44 -8.86
CA SER A 12 10.61 -2.06 -8.36
C SER A 12 11.70 -1.67 -7.36
N SER A 13 12.60 -2.58 -6.99
CA SER A 13 13.72 -2.30 -6.07
C SER A 13 14.61 -1.14 -6.55
N SER A 14 14.74 -0.96 -7.87
CA SER A 14 15.43 0.19 -8.48
C SER A 14 14.81 1.55 -8.09
N CYS A 15 13.54 1.58 -7.71
CA CYS A 15 12.84 2.77 -7.25
C CYS A 15 13.06 3.08 -5.76
N ASN A 16 13.67 2.18 -4.98
CA ASN A 16 13.83 2.36 -3.53
C ASN A 16 14.62 3.62 -3.15
N VAL A 17 15.56 4.06 -4.01
CA VAL A 17 16.29 5.32 -3.80
C VAL A 17 15.37 6.55 -3.69
N ARG A 18 14.15 6.47 -4.24
CA ARG A 18 13.17 7.56 -4.14
C ARG A 18 12.55 7.67 -2.75
N LEU A 19 12.58 6.59 -1.95
CA LEU A 19 11.99 6.57 -0.61
C LEU A 19 12.74 7.50 0.35
N ASP A 20 14.02 7.77 0.11
CA ASP A 20 14.86 8.68 0.91
C ASP A 20 14.34 10.13 0.95
N HIS A 21 13.44 10.49 0.02
CA HIS A 21 12.83 11.82 -0.06
C HIS A 21 11.49 11.93 0.70
N TYR A 22 11.03 10.86 1.34
CA TYR A 22 9.73 10.80 2.01
C TYR A 22 9.87 10.58 3.51
N ALA A 23 8.87 11.06 4.25
CA ALA A 23 8.81 10.85 5.70
C ALA A 23 8.59 9.36 6.03
N ALA A 24 9.04 8.94 7.20
CA ALA A 24 8.95 7.54 7.61
C ALA A 24 7.52 6.94 7.57
N PRO A 25 6.44 7.68 7.91
CA PRO A 25 5.07 7.18 7.76
C PRO A 25 4.70 6.88 6.31
N GLU A 26 5.13 7.72 5.36
CA GLU A 26 4.90 7.51 3.92
C GLU A 26 5.68 6.31 3.40
N VAL A 27 6.95 6.16 3.81
CA VAL A 27 7.76 4.99 3.44
C VAL A 27 7.15 3.70 4.00
N THR A 28 6.58 3.74 5.20
CA THR A 28 5.87 2.59 5.78
C THR A 28 4.60 2.26 5.01
N PHE A 29 3.87 3.28 4.57
CA PHE A 29 2.70 3.12 3.73
C PHE A 29 3.06 2.56 2.36
N SER A 30 4.15 3.00 1.71
CA SER A 30 4.57 2.49 0.41
C SER A 30 4.86 0.99 0.43
N HIS A 31 5.55 0.49 1.46
CA HIS A 31 5.73 -0.95 1.66
C HIS A 31 4.40 -1.67 1.84
N SER A 32 3.50 -1.11 2.64
CA SER A 32 2.19 -1.70 2.89
C SER A 32 1.30 -1.74 1.65
N TRP A 33 1.40 -0.70 0.81
CA TRP A 33 0.76 -0.62 -0.49
C TRP A 33 1.29 -1.69 -1.45
N ILE A 34 2.62 -1.87 -1.55
CA ILE A 34 3.21 -2.91 -2.38
C ILE A 34 2.77 -4.30 -1.90
N SER A 35 2.81 -4.59 -0.60
CA SER A 35 2.35 -5.86 -0.03
C SER A 35 0.88 -6.17 -0.36
N SER A 36 0.03 -5.14 -0.46
CA SER A 36 -1.39 -5.31 -0.79
C SER A 36 -1.63 -5.85 -2.20
N ALA A 37 -0.69 -5.66 -3.13
CA ALA A 37 -0.83 -6.10 -4.50
C ALA A 37 -0.99 -7.63 -4.58
N ASP A 38 -0.39 -8.38 -3.66
CA ASP A 38 -0.58 -9.84 -3.57
C ASP A 38 -2.01 -10.22 -3.24
N TYR A 39 -2.65 -9.48 -2.34
CA TYR A 39 -4.04 -9.70 -1.96
C TYR A 39 -4.99 -9.34 -3.11
N VAL A 40 -4.77 -8.20 -3.75
CA VAL A 40 -5.56 -7.72 -4.89
C VAL A 40 -5.45 -8.68 -6.08
N ALA A 41 -4.26 -9.19 -6.36
CA ALA A 41 -4.01 -10.18 -7.40
C ALA A 41 -4.64 -11.54 -7.07
N ALA A 42 -4.51 -12.02 -5.83
CA ALA A 42 -5.07 -13.31 -5.40
C ALA A 42 -6.59 -13.38 -5.57
N VAL A 43 -7.30 -12.30 -5.26
CA VAL A 43 -8.76 -12.21 -5.43
C VAL A 43 -9.18 -11.89 -6.87
N HIS A 44 -8.23 -11.80 -7.82
CA HIS A 44 -8.48 -11.43 -9.20
C HIS A 44 -9.31 -10.15 -9.32
N PHE A 45 -8.96 -9.14 -8.52
CA PHE A 45 -9.71 -7.89 -8.47
C PHE A 45 -9.93 -7.33 -9.87
N HIS A 46 -11.17 -7.01 -10.22
CA HIS A 46 -11.47 -6.54 -11.56
C HIS A 46 -11.11 -5.04 -11.67
N SER A 47 -9.96 -4.74 -12.29
CA SER A 47 -9.39 -3.39 -12.41
C SER A 47 -10.05 -2.51 -13.48
N ASN A 48 -11.38 -2.50 -13.55
CA ASN A 48 -12.10 -1.55 -14.41
C ASN A 48 -12.18 -0.18 -13.75
N VAL A 49 -12.44 0.86 -14.55
CA VAL A 49 -12.46 2.26 -14.09
C VAL A 49 -13.33 2.45 -12.84
N LYS A 50 -14.55 1.90 -12.83
CA LYS A 50 -15.49 2.06 -11.71
C LYS A 50 -14.99 1.44 -10.40
N LYS A 51 -14.41 0.23 -10.47
CA LYS A 51 -13.87 -0.43 -9.27
C LYS A 51 -12.55 0.18 -8.82
N SER A 52 -11.72 0.60 -9.77
CA SER A 52 -10.47 1.30 -9.47
C SER A 52 -10.73 2.66 -8.82
N GLU A 53 -11.74 3.41 -9.26
CA GLU A 53 -12.15 4.67 -8.63
C GLU A 53 -12.50 4.48 -7.15
N LEU A 54 -13.34 3.48 -6.84
CA LEU A 54 -13.71 3.14 -5.46
C LEU A 54 -12.51 2.69 -4.62
N PHE A 55 -11.56 1.99 -5.24
CA PHE A 55 -10.33 1.59 -4.56
C PHE A 55 -9.46 2.81 -4.24
N MET A 56 -9.26 3.70 -5.22
CA MET A 56 -8.46 4.91 -5.08
C MET A 56 -9.07 5.94 -4.12
N SER A 57 -10.40 6.04 -4.04
CA SER A 57 -11.08 6.98 -3.13
C SER A 57 -10.87 6.65 -1.65
N SER A 58 -10.45 5.42 -1.34
CA SER A 58 -10.13 4.99 0.03
C SER A 58 -8.69 5.27 0.43
N LEU A 59 -7.84 5.70 -0.50
CA LEU A 59 -6.44 6.00 -0.24
C LEU A 59 -6.28 7.40 0.33
N PRO A 60 -5.20 7.64 1.10
CA PRO A 60 -4.90 8.98 1.60
C PRO A 60 -4.89 10.00 0.47
N SER A 61 -5.68 11.06 0.62
CA SER A 61 -5.78 12.20 -0.29
C SER A 61 -4.52 13.07 -0.31
N ARG A 62 -3.60 12.86 0.64
CA ARG A 62 -2.27 13.49 0.69
C ARG A 62 -1.19 12.49 1.10
N VAL A 63 0.07 12.86 0.81
CA VAL A 63 1.28 12.20 1.31
C VAL A 63 1.33 12.28 2.84
N LEU A 64 1.73 11.19 3.49
CA LEU A 64 1.89 11.13 4.94
C LEU A 64 3.13 11.89 5.40
N GLN A 65 2.98 12.59 6.51
CA GLN A 65 4.00 13.47 7.10
C GLN A 65 4.47 12.91 8.43
N GLU A 66 5.55 13.46 8.97
CA GLU A 66 5.97 13.09 10.33
C GLU A 66 4.88 13.40 11.36
N GLY A 67 4.68 12.46 12.29
CA GLY A 67 3.64 12.54 13.30
C GLY A 67 2.30 11.93 12.89
N ASP A 68 2.07 11.66 11.59
CA ASP A 68 0.87 10.96 11.14
C ASP A 68 0.83 9.53 11.69
N SER A 69 -0.24 9.22 12.42
CA SER A 69 -0.44 7.91 13.04
C SER A 69 -1.89 7.45 12.88
N PRO A 70 -2.16 6.56 11.91
CA PRO A 70 -3.47 5.94 11.78
C PRO A 70 -3.84 5.16 13.05
N PRO A 71 -5.12 5.14 13.45
CA PRO A 71 -6.28 5.59 12.69
C PRO A 71 -6.74 7.03 12.99
N ASN A 72 -5.91 7.85 13.63
CA ASN A 72 -6.32 9.16 14.16
C ASN A 72 -5.59 10.33 13.49
N ILE A 73 -5.54 10.34 12.16
CA ILE A 73 -5.01 11.48 11.39
C ILE A 73 -6.16 12.45 11.17
N ALA A 74 -6.08 13.63 11.79
CA ALA A 74 -7.20 14.56 11.93
C ALA A 74 -7.71 15.17 10.61
N ASP A 75 -6.84 15.28 9.61
CA ASP A 75 -7.16 15.85 8.30
C ASP A 75 -7.44 14.79 7.22
N LEU A 76 -7.49 13.51 7.60
CA LEU A 76 -7.98 12.42 6.77
C LEU A 76 -9.38 11.98 7.23
N SER A 77 -10.19 11.52 6.27
CA SER A 77 -11.49 10.91 6.55
C SER A 77 -11.36 9.62 7.37
N ALA A 78 -12.48 9.16 7.92
CA ALA A 78 -12.55 7.89 8.63
C ALA A 78 -12.21 6.72 7.70
N GLU A 79 -12.64 6.78 6.45
CA GLU A 79 -12.41 5.78 5.41
C GLU A 79 -10.92 5.69 5.07
N GLU A 80 -10.22 6.81 4.88
CA GLU A 80 -8.78 6.85 4.62
C GLU A 80 -7.96 6.31 5.79
N ASN A 81 -8.28 6.73 7.02
CA ASN A 81 -7.64 6.23 8.24
C ASN A 81 -7.84 4.71 8.42
N HIS A 82 -9.04 4.23 8.09
CA HIS A 82 -9.35 2.81 8.15
C HIS A 82 -8.60 2.03 7.07
N ALA A 83 -8.54 2.54 5.84
CA ALA A 83 -7.77 1.93 4.75
C ALA A 83 -6.29 1.79 5.11
N LEU A 84 -5.66 2.85 5.63
CA LEU A 84 -4.27 2.81 6.12
C LEU A 84 -4.04 1.69 7.13
N SER A 85 -5.00 1.48 8.02
CA SER A 85 -4.98 0.39 8.99
C SER A 85 -5.05 -0.97 8.29
N ILE A 86 -5.94 -1.17 7.32
CA ILE A 86 -6.04 -2.42 6.54
C ILE A 86 -4.71 -2.74 5.83
N PHE A 87 -4.13 -1.76 5.12
CA PHE A 87 -2.86 -1.94 4.42
C PHE A 87 -1.74 -2.36 5.37
N LYS A 88 -1.65 -1.72 6.55
CA LYS A 88 -0.69 -2.09 7.58
C LYS A 88 -0.86 -3.54 8.05
N HIS A 89 -2.10 -4.00 8.23
CA HIS A 89 -2.37 -5.39 8.61
C HIS A 89 -1.98 -6.39 7.50
N MET A 90 -2.25 -6.07 6.23
CA MET A 90 -1.84 -6.90 5.10
C MET A 90 -0.30 -7.07 5.05
N ASN A 91 0.43 -5.98 5.23
CA ASN A 91 1.90 -6.00 5.30
C ASN A 91 2.41 -6.86 6.47
N PHE A 92 1.83 -6.66 7.65
CA PHE A 92 2.17 -7.45 8.84
C PHE A 92 1.95 -8.96 8.63
N LEU A 93 0.85 -9.34 7.99
CA LEU A 93 0.57 -10.73 7.66
C LEU A 93 1.59 -11.28 6.64
N ASN A 94 1.94 -10.54 5.60
CA ASN A 94 2.97 -10.94 4.64
C ASN A 94 4.33 -11.18 5.32
N LYS A 95 4.72 -10.31 6.25
CA LYS A 95 5.94 -10.47 7.06
C LYS A 95 5.94 -11.75 7.89
N ILE A 96 4.84 -12.04 8.59
CA ILE A 96 4.74 -13.26 9.41
C ILE A 96 4.74 -14.53 8.55
N MET A 97 4.18 -14.45 7.34
CA MET A 97 4.17 -15.57 6.40
C MET A 97 5.50 -15.74 5.63
N GLY A 98 6.52 -14.92 5.91
CA GLY A 98 7.84 -15.02 5.27
C GLY A 98 7.83 -14.62 3.79
N LYS A 99 6.86 -13.80 3.34
CA LYS A 99 6.80 -13.34 1.95
C LYS A 99 7.82 -12.23 1.61
N ASP A 100 8.42 -11.61 2.62
CA ASP A 100 9.39 -10.52 2.44
C ASP A 100 10.84 -11.01 2.24
N ASP A 101 11.08 -12.33 2.24
CA ASP A 101 12.44 -12.93 2.27
C ASP A 101 12.98 -13.37 0.89
N VAL A 102 12.58 -12.66 -0.18
CA VAL A 102 13.22 -12.81 -1.51
C VAL A 102 13.71 -11.45 -1.98
N THR A 103 14.89 -11.09 -1.50
CA THR A 103 15.82 -10.14 -2.14
C THR A 103 16.54 -10.81 -3.30
#